data_AF-A0A0G1J8Y0-F1
#
_entry.id   AF-A0A0G1J8Y0-F1
#
_cell.length_a   1.000
_cell.length_b   1.000
_cell.length_c   1.000
_cell.angle_alpha   90.00
_cell.angle_beta   90.00
_cell.angle_gamma   90.00
#
_symmetry.space_group_name_H-M   'P 1'
#
loop_
_entity.id
_entity.type
_entity.pdbx_description
1 polymer ?
#
loop_
_entity_poly.entity_id
_entity_poly.type
_entity_poly.pdbx_seq_one_letter_code
_entity_poly.pdbx_strand_id
1 'polypeptide(L)'
;MASGLVSFFKKPIIGILPVMASVNPLSMNAENYLKAYSQKANKFLDSFFLKKKALAQKIDPDLGKILQVFLDSSKGGKRARGALTVLGYESSGGKNFEAILPVSCGIEMFHNFLLIHDDIIDKDRLRRGKPTVHTI
;
A
#
# COMPACT_ATOMS: atom_id res chain seq x y z
N MET A 1 -41.49 -23.21 5.73
CA MET A 1 -40.78 -21.96 5.40
C MET A 1 -39.45 -21.93 6.14
N ALA A 2 -38.41 -22.57 5.60
CA ALA A 2 -37.00 -22.43 6.04
C ALA A 2 -36.12 -23.29 5.10
N SER A 3 -35.92 -22.86 3.86
CA SER A 3 -35.07 -23.60 2.90
C SER A 3 -34.43 -22.68 1.85
N GLY A 4 -34.04 -21.47 2.26
CA GLY A 4 -33.55 -20.42 1.35
C GLY A 4 -32.11 -19.94 1.55
N LEU A 5 -31.33 -20.52 2.48
CA LEU A 5 -30.04 -19.92 2.89
C LEU A 5 -28.78 -20.78 2.64
N VAL A 6 -28.87 -21.94 1.99
CA VAL A 6 -27.71 -22.86 1.86
C VAL A 6 -27.15 -22.96 0.43
N SER A 7 -27.60 -22.15 -0.53
CA SER A 7 -27.09 -22.25 -1.92
C SER A 7 -25.97 -21.26 -2.29
N PHE A 8 -25.50 -20.41 -1.38
CA PHE A 8 -24.52 -19.37 -1.73
C PHE A 8 -23.05 -19.84 -1.75
N PHE A 9 -22.75 -21.07 -1.31
CA PHE A 9 -21.37 -21.55 -1.13
C PHE A 9 -20.84 -22.52 -2.22
N LYS A 10 -21.53 -22.67 -3.36
CA LYS A 10 -21.15 -23.67 -4.39
C LYS A 10 -20.79 -23.13 -5.77
N LYS A 11 -20.44 -21.85 -5.92
CA LYS A 11 -19.84 -21.35 -7.17
C LYS A 11 -18.32 -21.24 -7.01
N PRO A 12 -17.53 -21.81 -7.94
CA PRO A 12 -16.08 -21.72 -7.86
C PRO A 12 -15.71 -20.25 -7.98
N ILE A 13 -14.88 -19.77 -7.06
CA ILE A 13 -14.36 -18.40 -7.00
C ILE A 13 -13.31 -18.24 -8.12
N ILE A 14 -13.76 -18.28 -9.37
CA ILE A 14 -12.95 -18.04 -10.56
C ILE A 14 -13.36 -16.65 -11.06
N GLY A 15 -12.69 -15.64 -10.54
CA GLY A 15 -13.00 -14.24 -10.82
C GLY A 15 -12.01 -13.25 -10.18
N ILE A 16 -11.16 -13.73 -9.27
CA ILE A 16 -9.94 -13.04 -8.85
C ILE A 16 -9.01 -13.12 -10.04
N LEU A 17 -8.74 -12.02 -10.76
CA LEU A 17 -7.44 -11.76 -11.39
C LEU A 17 -7.46 -10.45 -12.19
N PRO A 18 -7.17 -9.32 -11.54
CA PRO A 18 -6.55 -8.20 -12.25
C PRO A 18 -5.13 -7.89 -11.78
N VAL A 19 -4.71 -8.43 -10.62
CA VAL A 19 -3.31 -8.34 -10.19
C VAL A 19 -2.42 -9.34 -10.93
N MET A 20 -2.97 -10.49 -11.36
CA MET A 20 -2.20 -11.74 -11.52
C MET A 20 -2.38 -12.46 -12.87
N ALA A 21 -2.48 -11.78 -14.01
CA ALA A 21 -2.63 -12.46 -15.32
C ALA A 21 -1.51 -13.47 -15.68
N SER A 22 -0.43 -13.58 -14.89
CA SER A 22 0.73 -14.44 -15.15
C SER A 22 1.07 -15.47 -14.05
N VAL A 23 0.26 -15.66 -13.00
CA VAL A 23 0.64 -16.53 -11.87
C VAL A 23 -0.49 -17.49 -11.47
N ASN A 24 -0.15 -18.78 -11.34
CA ASN A 24 -1.08 -19.88 -11.06
C ASN A 24 -1.78 -19.71 -9.68
N PRO A 25 -3.13 -19.71 -9.60
CA PRO A 25 -3.87 -19.46 -8.35
C PRO A 25 -3.64 -20.51 -7.25
N LEU A 26 -3.35 -21.77 -7.61
CA LEU A 26 -3.20 -22.88 -6.68
C LEU A 26 -1.84 -22.92 -5.96
N SER A 27 -0.88 -22.08 -6.36
CA SER A 27 0.47 -22.01 -5.75
C SER A 27 0.69 -20.77 -4.88
N MET A 28 -0.34 -19.94 -4.66
CA MET A 28 -0.17 -18.62 -4.08
C MET A 28 -0.57 -18.58 -2.60
N ASN A 29 0.43 -18.51 -1.72
CA ASN A 29 0.24 -18.21 -0.31
C ASN A 29 0.18 -16.69 -0.08
N ALA A 30 -0.25 -16.28 1.12
CA ALA A 30 -0.37 -14.87 1.49
C ALA A 30 0.95 -14.08 1.34
N GLU A 31 2.08 -14.76 1.56
CA GLU A 31 3.42 -14.16 1.43
C GLU A 31 3.73 -13.77 -0.02
N ASN A 32 3.48 -14.66 -0.97
CA ASN A 32 3.67 -14.40 -2.39
C ASN A 32 2.76 -13.28 -2.89
N TYR A 33 1.49 -13.26 -2.45
CA TYR A 33 0.57 -12.17 -2.77
C TYR A 33 1.10 -10.83 -2.26
N LEU A 34 1.50 -10.77 -0.99
CA LEU A 34 1.97 -9.56 -0.36
C LEU A 34 3.26 -9.04 -1.01
N LYS A 35 4.15 -9.95 -1.42
CA LYS A 35 5.38 -9.62 -2.15
C LYS A 35 5.06 -9.01 -3.52
N ALA A 36 4.15 -9.62 -4.29
CA ALA A 36 3.74 -9.11 -5.59
C ALA A 36 3.06 -7.73 -5.49
N TYR A 37 2.15 -7.56 -4.54
CA TYR A 37 1.53 -6.27 -4.24
C TYR A 37 2.57 -5.22 -3.87
N SER A 38 3.49 -5.55 -2.94
CA SER A 38 4.52 -4.63 -2.46
C SER A 38 5.42 -4.14 -3.59
N GLN A 39 5.78 -5.00 -4.54
CA GLN A 39 6.56 -4.60 -5.71
C GLN A 39 5.82 -3.55 -6.56
N LYS A 40 4.55 -3.76 -6.86
CA LYS A 40 3.74 -2.81 -7.64
C LYS A 40 3.51 -1.50 -6.90
N ALA A 41 3.18 -1.57 -5.60
CA ALA A 41 2.98 -0.41 -4.75
C ALA A 41 4.26 0.42 -4.61
N ASN A 42 5.41 -0.20 -4.39
CA ASN A 42 6.69 0.51 -4.29
C ASN A 42 7.01 1.23 -5.60
N LYS A 43 6.86 0.56 -6.75
CA LYS A 43 7.07 1.18 -8.07
C LYS A 43 6.15 2.39 -8.30
N PHE A 44 4.89 2.26 -7.92
CA PHE A 44 3.91 3.35 -8.00
C PHE A 44 4.32 4.54 -7.11
N LEU A 45 4.63 4.28 -5.84
CA LEU A 45 5.03 5.29 -4.87
C LEU A 45 6.33 6.00 -5.28
N ASP A 46 7.35 5.26 -5.73
CA ASP A 46 8.61 5.84 -6.22
C ASP A 46 8.35 6.81 -7.39
N SER A 47 7.52 6.37 -8.35
CA SER A 47 7.15 7.20 -9.50
C SER A 47 6.34 8.44 -9.10
N PHE A 48 5.43 8.29 -8.13
CA PHE A 48 4.61 9.37 -7.60
C PHE A 48 5.46 10.42 -6.87
N PHE A 49 6.32 9.98 -5.95
CA PHE A 49 7.16 10.86 -5.15
C PHE A 49 8.26 11.52 -5.97
N LEU A 50 8.81 10.86 -6.99
CA LEU A 50 9.77 11.48 -7.91
C LEU A 50 9.15 12.72 -8.59
N LYS A 51 7.92 12.59 -9.11
CA LYS A 51 7.18 13.70 -9.72
C LYS A 51 6.87 14.80 -8.70
N LYS A 52 6.42 14.43 -7.50
CA LYS A 52 6.08 15.41 -6.45
C LYS A 52 7.30 16.16 -5.92
N LYS A 53 8.44 15.47 -5.74
CA LYS A 53 9.70 16.09 -5.33
C LYS A 53 10.17 17.14 -6.34
N ALA A 54 10.13 16.82 -7.64
CA ALA A 54 10.50 17.77 -8.69
C ALA A 54 9.61 19.01 -8.72
N LEU A 55 8.32 18.90 -8.35
CA LEU A 55 7.42 20.04 -8.21
C LEU A 55 7.72 20.84 -6.93
N ALA A 56 7.92 20.15 -5.81
CA ALA A 56 8.17 20.78 -4.51
C ALA A 56 9.47 21.60 -4.51
N GLN A 57 10.54 21.08 -5.13
CA GLN A 57 11.83 21.77 -5.23
C GLN A 57 11.75 23.10 -6.00
N LYS A 58 10.74 23.29 -6.86
CA LYS A 58 10.52 24.56 -7.55
C LYS A 58 9.87 25.61 -6.65
N ILE A 59 9.18 25.18 -5.60
CA ILE A 59 8.53 26.06 -4.61
C ILE A 59 9.56 26.41 -3.54
N ASP A 60 10.21 25.39 -2.98
CA ASP A 60 11.23 25.53 -1.95
C ASP A 60 12.18 24.31 -1.97
N PRO A 61 13.51 24.50 -2.00
CA PRO A 61 14.48 23.40 -2.01
C PRO A 61 14.36 22.42 -0.84
N ASP A 62 13.95 22.89 0.35
CA ASP A 62 13.83 22.09 1.55
C ASP A 62 12.57 21.20 1.54
N LEU A 63 11.50 21.60 0.85
CA LEU A 63 10.34 20.72 0.63
C LEU A 63 10.74 19.43 -0.12
N GLY A 64 11.71 19.51 -1.01
CA GLY A 64 12.28 18.35 -1.68
C GLY A 64 12.98 17.38 -0.73
N LYS A 65 13.63 17.90 0.33
CA LYS A 65 14.27 17.09 1.37
C LYS A 65 13.23 16.45 2.27
N ILE A 66 12.21 17.19 2.71
CA ILE A 66 11.13 16.68 3.56
C ILE A 66 10.38 15.53 2.87
N LEU A 67 10.04 15.69 1.58
CA LEU A 67 9.40 14.62 0.81
C LEU A 67 10.30 13.38 0.65
N GLN A 68 11.61 13.58 0.54
CA GLN A 68 12.56 12.47 0.48
C GLN A 68 12.59 11.70 1.80
N VAL A 69 12.62 12.41 2.93
CA VAL A 69 12.55 11.81 4.28
C VAL A 69 11.25 11.01 4.46
N PHE A 70 10.11 11.58 4.06
CA PHE A 70 8.82 10.88 4.10
C PHE A 70 8.82 9.60 3.24
N LEU A 71 9.36 9.68 2.02
CA LEU A 71 9.48 8.51 1.15
C LEU A 71 10.36 7.44 1.81
N ASP A 72 11.48 7.82 2.40
CA ASP A 72 12.42 6.90 3.02
C ASP A 72 11.88 6.25 4.30
N SER A 73 11.06 6.97 5.09
CA SER A 73 10.35 6.39 6.25
C SER A 73 9.30 5.38 5.82
N SER A 74 8.69 5.58 4.65
CA SER A 74 7.71 4.65 4.09
C SER A 74 8.33 3.32 3.61
N LYS A 75 9.67 3.25 3.40
CA LYS A 75 10.37 2.05 2.91
C LYS A 75 10.49 0.98 4.01
N GLY A 76 10.43 -0.30 3.61
CA GLY A 76 10.63 -1.44 4.51
C GLY A 76 9.39 -1.91 5.29
N GLY A 77 8.19 -1.42 4.96
CA GLY A 77 6.93 -1.95 5.49
C GLY A 77 6.44 -3.19 4.73
N LYS A 78 5.64 -4.04 5.39
CA LYS A 78 4.98 -5.20 4.78
C LYS A 78 3.87 -4.84 3.78
N ARG A 79 3.44 -3.57 3.74
CA ARG A 79 2.36 -3.07 2.88
C ARG A 79 1.02 -3.81 3.04
N ALA A 80 0.76 -4.33 4.24
CA ALA A 80 -0.40 -5.19 4.52
C ALA A 80 -1.74 -4.45 4.38
N ARG A 81 -1.80 -3.14 4.70
CA ARG A 81 -3.08 -2.39 4.69
C ARG A 81 -3.53 -2.11 3.26
N GLY A 82 -2.58 -1.72 2.42
CA GLY A 82 -2.82 -1.56 0.99
C GLY A 82 -3.22 -2.89 0.34
N ALA A 83 -2.54 -3.99 0.68
CA ALA A 83 -2.91 -5.32 0.18
C ALA A 83 -4.34 -5.72 0.59
N LEU A 84 -4.72 -5.49 1.85
CA LEU A 84 -6.08 -5.71 2.33
C LEU A 84 -7.11 -4.83 1.64
N THR A 85 -6.75 -3.58 1.30
CA THR A 85 -7.62 -2.68 0.52
C THR A 85 -7.91 -3.25 -0.87
N VAL A 86 -6.89 -3.77 -1.55
CA VAL A 86 -7.03 -4.43 -2.85
C VAL A 86 -7.88 -5.69 -2.72
N LEU A 87 -7.62 -6.52 -1.72
CA LEU A 87 -8.41 -7.74 -1.48
C LEU A 87 -9.88 -7.43 -1.21
N GLY A 88 -10.18 -6.36 -0.45
CA GLY A 88 -11.55 -5.90 -0.22
C GLY A 88 -12.25 -5.45 -1.51
N TYR A 89 -11.54 -4.72 -2.37
CA TYR A 89 -12.03 -4.32 -3.69
C TYR A 89 -12.29 -5.52 -4.59
N GLU A 90 -11.36 -6.47 -4.68
CA GLU A 90 -11.49 -7.69 -5.48
C GLU A 90 -12.64 -8.57 -4.96
N SER A 91 -12.76 -8.72 -3.64
CA SER A 91 -13.85 -9.47 -3.00
C SER A 91 -15.22 -8.86 -3.24
N SER A 92 -15.27 -7.54 -3.49
CA SER A 92 -16.50 -6.81 -3.84
C SER A 92 -16.80 -6.85 -5.35
N GLY A 93 -16.07 -7.65 -6.13
CA GLY A 93 -16.26 -7.78 -7.58
C GLY A 93 -15.42 -6.82 -8.42
N GLY A 94 -14.51 -6.07 -7.81
CA GLY A 94 -13.55 -5.20 -8.49
C GLY A 94 -12.56 -5.98 -9.37
N LYS A 95 -12.34 -5.50 -10.60
CA LYS A 95 -11.50 -6.18 -11.60
C LYS A 95 -10.44 -5.28 -12.23
N ASN A 96 -10.24 -4.06 -11.74
CA ASN A 96 -9.20 -3.18 -12.28
C ASN A 96 -8.17 -2.87 -11.19
N PHE A 97 -7.04 -3.57 -11.23
CA PHE A 97 -5.98 -3.36 -10.26
C PHE A 97 -5.37 -1.96 -10.36
N GLU A 98 -5.16 -1.46 -11.58
CA GLU A 98 -4.58 -0.15 -11.81
C GLU A 98 -5.50 0.98 -11.29
N ALA A 99 -6.81 0.75 -11.27
CA ALA A 99 -7.77 1.70 -10.71
C ALA A 99 -7.74 1.74 -9.16
N ILE A 100 -7.52 0.59 -8.50
CA ILE A 100 -7.49 0.53 -7.02
C ILE A 100 -6.10 0.85 -6.45
N LEU A 101 -5.03 0.67 -7.23
CA LEU A 101 -3.64 0.86 -6.79
C LEU A 101 -3.36 2.24 -6.18
N PRO A 102 -3.84 3.38 -6.73
CA PRO A 102 -3.65 4.69 -6.10
C PRO A 102 -4.31 4.77 -4.72
N VAL A 103 -5.50 4.20 -4.57
CA VAL A 103 -6.26 4.20 -3.31
C VAL A 103 -5.54 3.35 -2.26
N SER A 104 -5.10 2.14 -2.64
CA SER A 104 -4.36 1.24 -1.74
C SER A 104 -3.02 1.84 -1.30
N CYS A 105 -2.33 2.55 -2.20
CA CYS A 105 -1.12 3.30 -1.87
C CYS A 105 -1.42 4.51 -0.95
N GLY A 106 -2.55 5.20 -1.17
CA GLY A 106 -2.99 6.30 -0.31
C GLY A 106 -3.24 5.86 1.14
N ILE A 107 -3.83 4.68 1.35
CA ILE A 107 -4.03 4.10 2.69
C ILE A 107 -2.69 3.82 3.38
N GLU A 108 -1.69 3.30 2.65
CA GLU A 108 -0.34 3.09 3.18
C GLU A 108 0.36 4.40 3.53
N MET A 109 0.20 5.43 2.70
CA MET A 109 0.74 6.77 2.97
C MET A 109 0.09 7.40 4.20
N PHE A 110 -1.23 7.27 4.36
CA PHE A 110 -1.96 7.76 5.52
C PHE A 110 -1.48 7.05 6.80
N HIS A 111 -1.28 5.74 6.75
CA HIS A 111 -0.72 5.02 7.89
C HIS A 111 0.71 5.50 8.22
N ASN A 112 1.55 5.76 7.22
CA ASN A 112 2.90 6.30 7.45
C ASN A 112 2.87 7.68 8.10
N PHE A 113 1.92 8.54 7.69
CA PHE A 113 1.68 9.83 8.32
C PHE A 113 1.34 9.69 9.81
N LEU A 114 0.45 8.76 10.18
CA LEU A 114 0.12 8.50 11.58
C LEU A 114 1.36 8.08 12.39
N LEU A 115 2.20 7.20 11.85
CA LEU A 115 3.44 6.79 12.52
C LEU A 115 4.41 7.95 12.76
N ILE A 116 4.51 8.89 11.81
CA ILE A 116 5.37 10.07 11.98
C ILE A 116 4.84 10.96 13.11
N HIS A 117 3.51 11.09 13.21
CA HIS A 117 2.89 11.82 14.31
C HIS A 117 3.07 11.11 15.66
N ASP A 118 2.98 9.78 15.69
CA ASP A 118 3.27 8.98 16.89
C ASP A 118 4.72 9.22 17.35
N ASP A 119 5.70 9.16 16.43
CA ASP A 119 7.11 9.41 16.73
C ASP A 119 7.33 10.81 17.38
N ILE A 120 6.57 11.83 16.94
CA ILE A 120 6.64 13.19 17.51
C ILE A 120 6.03 13.24 18.91
N ILE A 121 4.87 12.63 19.10
CA ILE A 121 4.17 12.60 20.40
C ILE A 121 5.02 11.87 21.44
N ASP A 122 5.62 10.74 21.04
CA ASP A 122 6.43 9.89 21.90
C ASP A 122 7.86 10.39 22.09
N LYS A 123 8.26 11.43 21.34
CA LYS A 123 9.64 11.98 21.30
C LYS A 123 10.69 10.92 20.95
N ASP A 124 10.29 9.95 20.12
CA ASP A 124 11.17 8.89 19.66
C ASP A 124 12.25 9.48 18.76
N ARG A 125 13.51 9.14 19.00
CA ARG A 125 14.62 9.61 18.15
C ARG A 125 14.93 8.69 16.97
N LEU A 126 14.45 7.45 16.99
CA LEU A 126 14.78 6.41 16.02
C LEU A 126 13.57 5.55 15.64
N ARG A 127 13.38 5.30 14.34
CA ARG A 127 12.39 4.38 13.78
C ARG A 127 13.06 3.37 12.88
N ARG A 128 12.96 2.07 13.21
CA ARG A 128 13.60 0.97 12.45
C ARG A 128 15.11 1.20 12.19
N GLY A 129 15.80 1.76 13.17
CA GLY A 129 17.25 2.06 13.07
C GLY A 129 17.60 3.31 12.27
N LYS A 130 16.63 4.15 11.87
CA LYS A 130 16.85 5.44 11.18
C LYS A 130 16.34 6.61 12.02
N PRO A 131 16.91 7.83 11.89
CA PRO A 131 16.38 9.03 12.53
C PRO A 131 14.90 9.28 12.16
N THR A 132 14.12 9.71 13.13
CA THR A 132 12.73 10.12 12.94
C THR A 132 12.65 11.49 12.28
N VAL A 133 11.52 11.79 11.62
CA VAL A 133 11.36 12.99 10.78
C VAL A 133 11.62 14.29 11.56
N HIS A 134 11.19 14.38 12.82
CA HIS A 134 11.32 15.60 13.63
C HIS A 134 12.70 15.82 14.26
N THR A 135 13.63 14.87 14.04
CA THR A 135 15.02 14.96 14.55
C THR A 135 16.03 15.33 13.46
N ILE A 136 15.56 15.57 12.23
CA ILE A 136 16.35 15.94 11.04
C ILE A 136 16.37 17.45 10.88
#